data_AF-A0A0K8WE25-F1
#
_entry.id   AF-A0A0K8WE25-F1
#
_cell.length_a   1.000
_cell.length_b   1.000
_cell.length_c   1.000
_cell.angle_alpha   90.00
_cell.angle_beta   90.00
_cell.angle_gamma   90.00
#
_symmetry.space_group_name_H-M   'P 1'
#
loop_
_entity.id
_entity.type
_entity.pdbx_description
1 polymer ?
#
loop_
_entity_poly.entity_id
_entity_poly.type
_entity_poly.pdbx_seq_one_letter_code
_entity_poly.pdbx_strand_id
1 'polypeptide(L)'
;GLMNSCSVLDLDAFERNTKAEGLGVGSEGAAGEKNMHDAEFTCALFRFIQLTCEGHNLDWQNYLRTQAGNTTTVNVVICTVDYLLRLQESIMDFYWHYSSKEIIDPAGKANFFKAIGVASQVFNTLTEVIQGPCTLNQQALAHSRLWDAVGGFLFLFSHMQEKLSKHSSQVDLLKELLNLQKDMITMMLSMLEGNVVNEMKWTFFWHAVNVTTKAKLTMAISLIVFMSHQKRSVLI
;
A
#
# COMPACT_ATOMS: atom_id res chain seq x y z
N GLY A 1 9.43 -7.87 16.17
CA GLY A 1 10.26 -9.00 15.69
C GLY A 1 9.97 -9.26 14.23
N LEU A 2 8.98 -10.11 13.95
CA LEU A 2 8.64 -10.56 12.59
C LEU A 2 8.33 -9.43 11.60
N MET A 3 7.54 -8.42 11.98
CA MET A 3 7.25 -7.27 11.09
C MET A 3 8.49 -6.43 10.70
N ASN A 4 9.52 -6.43 11.55
CA ASN A 4 10.76 -5.71 11.27
C ASN A 4 11.69 -6.50 10.35
N SER A 5 11.57 -7.82 10.33
CA SER A 5 12.31 -8.69 9.41
C SER A 5 11.61 -8.85 8.05
N CYS A 6 10.33 -8.52 7.94
CA CYS A 6 9.62 -8.51 6.66
C CYS A 6 10.31 -7.54 5.69
N SER A 7 10.73 -8.07 4.53
CA SER A 7 11.42 -7.30 3.52
C SER A 7 10.48 -6.36 2.76
N VAL A 8 11.08 -5.41 2.05
CA VAL A 8 10.43 -4.46 1.14
C VAL A 8 11.16 -4.49 -0.20
N LEU A 9 10.73 -3.70 -1.18
CA LEU A 9 11.45 -3.64 -2.46
C LEU A 9 12.86 -3.11 -2.26
N ASP A 10 13.86 -3.89 -2.64
CA ASP A 10 15.26 -3.47 -2.67
C ASP A 10 15.68 -3.14 -4.11
N LEU A 11 15.87 -1.86 -4.41
CA LEU A 11 16.25 -1.40 -5.75
C LEU A 11 17.67 -1.90 -6.13
N ASP A 12 18.61 -1.91 -5.19
CA ASP A 12 19.98 -2.37 -5.45
C ASP A 12 20.00 -3.87 -5.74
N ALA A 13 19.22 -4.66 -4.98
CA ALA A 13 19.04 -6.08 -5.26
C ALA A 13 18.39 -6.32 -6.61
N PHE A 14 17.39 -5.52 -6.98
CA PHE A 14 16.76 -5.60 -8.30
C PHE A 14 17.74 -5.33 -9.44
N GLU A 15 18.54 -4.27 -9.36
CA GLU A 15 19.53 -3.94 -10.39
C GLU A 15 20.61 -5.03 -10.52
N ARG A 16 21.08 -5.58 -9.39
CA ARG A 16 22.02 -6.71 -9.37
C ARG A 16 21.44 -7.94 -10.07
N ASN A 17 20.20 -8.30 -9.76
CA ASN A 17 19.53 -9.47 -10.33
C ASN A 17 19.30 -9.30 -11.84
N THR A 18 18.83 -8.12 -12.26
CA THR A 18 18.62 -7.80 -13.69
C THR A 18 19.93 -7.88 -14.48
N LYS A 19 21.04 -7.41 -13.89
CA LYS A 19 22.37 -7.48 -14.52
C LYS A 19 22.88 -8.92 -14.62
N ALA A 20 22.67 -9.74 -13.59
CA ALA A 20 23.07 -11.16 -13.60
C ALA A 20 22.31 -11.96 -14.67
N GLU A 21 20.99 -11.74 -14.77
CA GLU A 21 20.14 -12.34 -15.82
C GLU A 21 20.59 -11.92 -17.22
N GLY A 22 20.94 -10.64 -17.42
CA GLY A 22 21.47 -10.13 -18.68
C GLY A 22 22.82 -10.71 -19.10
N LEU A 23 23.60 -11.26 -18.14
CA LEU A 23 24.87 -11.94 -18.38
C LEU A 23 24.73 -13.46 -18.58
N GLY A 24 23.50 -14.00 -18.55
CA GLY A 24 23.25 -15.44 -18.65
C GLY A 24 23.70 -16.24 -17.44
N VAL A 25 24.07 -15.57 -16.34
CA VAL A 25 24.36 -16.19 -15.06
C VAL A 25 23.00 -16.44 -14.41
N GLY A 26 22.46 -17.65 -14.56
CA GLY A 26 21.16 -18.01 -14.00
C GLY A 26 21.05 -17.70 -12.50
N SER A 27 19.81 -17.52 -12.04
CA SER A 27 19.41 -17.19 -10.66
C SER A 27 19.95 -18.13 -9.56
N GLU A 28 20.73 -19.16 -9.89
CA GLU A 28 21.30 -20.14 -8.95
C GLU A 28 22.73 -19.82 -8.49
N GLY A 29 23.33 -18.72 -8.97
CA GLY A 29 24.57 -18.17 -8.40
C GLY A 29 24.31 -17.38 -7.10
N ALA A 30 25.38 -16.87 -6.46
CA ALA A 30 25.36 -16.08 -5.20
C ALA A 30 24.44 -14.82 -5.18
N ALA A 31 23.70 -14.56 -6.25
CA ALA A 31 22.61 -13.59 -6.39
C ALA A 31 21.21 -14.17 -6.06
N GLY A 32 21.15 -15.22 -5.24
CA GLY A 32 19.98 -16.11 -5.10
C GLY A 32 18.77 -15.55 -4.33
N GLU A 33 18.87 -14.39 -3.69
CA GLU A 33 17.70 -13.78 -3.02
C GLU A 33 16.90 -12.94 -4.01
N LYS A 34 15.78 -13.51 -4.47
CA LYS A 34 14.78 -12.77 -5.24
C LYS A 34 14.26 -11.61 -4.38
N ASN A 35 14.13 -10.43 -4.99
CA ASN A 35 13.60 -9.25 -4.30
C ASN A 35 12.22 -9.59 -3.70
N MET A 36 12.01 -9.18 -2.44
CA MET A 36 10.86 -9.57 -1.62
C MET A 36 10.58 -11.08 -1.67
N HIS A 37 11.57 -11.90 -1.31
CA HIS A 37 11.42 -13.36 -1.29
C HIS A 37 10.38 -13.84 -0.25
N ASP A 38 10.17 -13.05 0.80
CA ASP A 38 9.26 -13.32 1.92
C ASP A 38 7.88 -12.66 1.75
N ALA A 39 7.52 -12.20 0.54
CA ALA A 39 6.24 -11.52 0.31
C ALA A 39 5.02 -12.37 0.69
N GLU A 40 5.04 -13.68 0.38
CA GLU A 40 3.96 -14.59 0.76
C GLU A 40 3.84 -14.74 2.28
N PHE A 41 4.96 -14.87 2.98
CA PHE A 41 5.00 -14.91 4.44
C PHE A 41 4.49 -13.60 5.05
N THR A 42 4.92 -12.47 4.52
CA THR A 42 4.50 -11.13 4.97
C THR A 42 3.00 -10.95 4.78
N CYS A 43 2.45 -11.33 3.62
CA CYS A 43 1.01 -11.35 3.39
C CYS A 43 0.28 -12.26 4.38
N ALA A 44 0.78 -13.47 4.64
CA ALA A 44 0.18 -14.39 5.59
C ALA A 44 0.20 -13.84 7.03
N LEU A 45 1.28 -13.16 7.43
CA LEU A 45 1.40 -12.52 8.73
C LEU A 45 0.33 -11.42 8.91
N PHE A 46 0.21 -10.51 7.95
CA PHE A 46 -0.80 -9.46 8.02
C PHE A 46 -2.22 -10.00 7.87
N ARG A 47 -2.43 -11.02 7.03
CA ARG A 47 -3.72 -11.72 6.91
C ARG A 47 -4.13 -12.39 8.21
N PHE A 48 -3.19 -13.02 8.93
CA PHE A 48 -3.46 -13.57 10.25
C PHE A 48 -3.95 -12.48 11.21
N ILE A 49 -3.26 -11.33 11.29
CA ILE A 49 -3.67 -10.22 12.15
C ILE A 49 -5.06 -9.69 11.73
N GLN A 50 -5.29 -9.53 10.43
CA GLN A 50 -6.59 -9.11 9.90
C GLN A 50 -7.71 -10.05 10.38
N LEU A 51 -7.54 -11.37 10.21
CA LEU A 51 -8.52 -12.38 10.61
C LEU A 51 -8.83 -12.35 12.11
N THR A 52 -7.88 -11.97 12.96
CA THR A 52 -8.13 -11.83 14.41
C THR A 52 -8.98 -10.62 14.77
N CYS A 53 -9.07 -9.63 13.88
CA CYS A 53 -9.90 -8.43 14.03
C CYS A 53 -11.25 -8.54 13.30
N GLU A 54 -11.41 -9.49 12.36
CA GLU A 54 -12.67 -9.72 11.64
C GLU A 54 -13.83 -9.94 12.62
N GLY A 55 -14.99 -9.39 12.29
CA GLY A 55 -16.17 -9.42 13.18
C GLY A 55 -16.15 -8.35 14.27
N HIS A 56 -15.26 -7.37 14.19
CA HIS A 56 -15.22 -6.18 15.05
C HIS A 56 -15.04 -6.51 16.54
N ASN A 57 -14.11 -7.42 16.85
CA ASN A 57 -13.78 -7.80 18.22
C ASN A 57 -13.01 -6.66 18.92
N LEU A 58 -13.74 -5.77 19.58
CA LEU A 58 -13.20 -4.56 20.21
C LEU A 58 -12.16 -4.86 21.29
N ASP A 59 -12.33 -5.92 22.08
CA ASP A 59 -11.37 -6.30 23.12
C ASP A 59 -10.03 -6.71 22.50
N TRP A 60 -10.08 -7.51 21.45
CA TRP A 60 -8.88 -7.91 20.72
C TRP A 60 -8.21 -6.76 19.98
N GLN A 61 -9.00 -5.92 19.30
CA GLN A 61 -8.51 -4.71 18.63
C GLN A 61 -7.77 -3.78 19.60
N ASN A 62 -8.28 -3.61 20.83
CA ASN A 62 -7.61 -2.85 21.88
C ASN A 62 -6.37 -3.56 22.41
N TYR A 63 -6.43 -4.88 22.55
CA TYR A 63 -5.30 -5.70 22.99
C TYR A 63 -4.12 -5.60 22.02
N LEU A 64 -4.33 -5.49 20.70
CA LEU A 64 -3.25 -5.26 19.72
C LEU A 64 -2.49 -3.94 19.95
N ARG A 65 -3.15 -2.94 20.53
CA ARG A 65 -2.57 -1.63 20.82
C ARG A 65 -1.88 -1.61 22.19
N THR A 66 -2.55 -2.16 23.23
CA THR A 66 -2.07 -2.12 24.61
C THR A 66 -2.36 -3.43 25.33
N GLN A 67 -1.32 -4.10 25.84
CA GLN A 67 -1.45 -5.35 26.59
C GLN A 67 -1.36 -5.08 28.10
N ALA A 68 -2.45 -4.60 28.69
CA ALA A 68 -2.53 -4.30 30.12
C ALA A 68 -2.23 -5.56 30.95
N GLY A 69 -1.35 -5.42 31.96
CA GLY A 69 -0.89 -6.53 32.80
C GLY A 69 0.47 -7.13 32.39
N ASN A 70 0.98 -6.80 31.20
CA ASN A 70 2.33 -7.16 30.80
C ASN A 70 3.35 -6.12 31.26
N THR A 71 4.61 -6.55 31.51
CA THR A 71 5.73 -5.64 31.84
C THR A 71 6.16 -4.78 30.64
N THR A 72 5.87 -5.23 29.42
CA THR A 72 6.20 -4.55 28.17
C THR A 72 5.00 -4.62 27.24
N THR A 73 4.65 -3.47 26.67
CA THR A 73 3.58 -3.35 25.66
C THR A 73 4.22 -3.18 24.29
N VAL A 74 3.67 -3.89 23.29
CA VAL A 74 4.01 -3.74 21.88
C VAL A 74 2.77 -3.26 21.14
N ASN A 75 2.85 -2.06 20.56
CA ASN A 75 1.75 -1.49 19.81
C ASN A 75 1.79 -2.00 18.36
N VAL A 76 1.10 -3.11 18.10
CA VAL A 76 1.07 -3.79 16.79
C VAL A 76 0.44 -2.90 15.71
N VAL A 77 -0.49 -2.03 16.10
CA VAL A 77 -1.15 -1.07 15.19
C VAL A 77 -0.11 -0.10 14.61
N ILE A 78 0.76 0.46 15.46
CA ILE A 78 1.82 1.37 15.01
C ILE A 78 2.91 0.63 14.23
N CYS A 79 3.31 -0.56 14.66
CA CYS A 79 4.27 -1.36 13.89
C CYS A 79 3.77 -1.70 12.47
N THR A 80 2.45 -1.87 12.29
CA THR A 80 1.83 -2.07 10.97
C THR A 80 1.96 -0.82 10.10
N VAL A 81 1.77 0.38 10.68
CA VAL A 81 1.99 1.66 9.98
C VAL A 81 3.46 1.86 9.62
N ASP A 82 4.38 1.55 10.52
CA ASP A 82 5.81 1.67 10.26
C ASP A 82 6.28 0.74 9.12
N TYR A 83 5.71 -0.47 9.03
CA TYR A 83 5.94 -1.35 7.88
C TYR A 83 5.36 -0.74 6.60
N LEU A 84 4.12 -0.25 6.62
CA LEU A 84 3.48 0.37 5.46
C LEU A 84 4.30 1.55 4.91
N LEU A 85 4.86 2.37 5.79
CA LEU A 85 5.67 3.52 5.38
C LEU A 85 6.98 3.09 4.73
N ARG A 86 7.71 2.12 5.30
CA ARG A 86 8.92 1.55 4.67
C ARG A 86 8.60 0.95 3.30
N LEU A 87 7.49 0.23 3.20
CA LEU A 87 7.04 -0.34 1.93
C LEU A 87 6.73 0.77 0.92
N GLN A 88 6.03 1.83 1.34
CA GLN A 88 5.72 2.97 0.49
C GLN A 88 6.98 3.68 -0.03
N GLU A 89 7.95 3.97 0.86
CA GLU A 89 9.24 4.57 0.50
C GLU A 89 9.96 3.71 -0.54
N SER A 90 10.01 2.39 -0.33
CA SER A 90 10.64 1.46 -1.28
C SER A 90 9.96 1.43 -2.66
N ILE A 91 8.62 1.49 -2.70
CA ILE A 91 7.87 1.54 -3.96
C ILE A 91 8.11 2.88 -4.66
N MET A 92 8.29 3.97 -3.90
CA MET A 92 8.59 5.29 -4.45
C MET A 92 9.97 5.35 -5.10
N ASP A 93 10.99 4.77 -4.46
CA ASP A 93 12.33 4.67 -5.03
C ASP A 93 12.31 3.85 -6.33
N PHE A 94 11.56 2.75 -6.32
CA PHE A 94 11.35 1.93 -7.51
C PHE A 94 10.62 2.69 -8.62
N TYR A 95 9.62 3.51 -8.27
CA TYR A 95 8.97 4.42 -9.22
C TYR A 95 9.96 5.42 -9.82
N TRP A 96 10.82 6.04 -9.02
CA TRP A 96 11.82 7.00 -9.52
C TRP A 96 12.81 6.36 -10.49
N HIS A 97 13.24 5.13 -10.24
CA HIS A 97 14.08 4.36 -11.18
C HIS A 97 13.41 4.19 -12.56
N TYR A 98 12.08 4.02 -12.59
CA TYR A 98 11.30 3.92 -13.83
C TYR A 98 10.75 5.25 -14.34
N SER A 99 10.96 6.37 -13.65
CA SER A 99 10.33 7.65 -14.01
C SER A 99 10.76 8.14 -15.39
N SER A 100 12.04 8.01 -15.74
CA SER A 100 12.63 8.41 -17.03
C SER A 100 12.44 7.40 -18.16
N LYS A 101 12.12 6.14 -17.85
CA LYS A 101 11.90 5.07 -18.84
C LYS A 101 10.49 5.16 -19.41
N GLU A 102 10.29 5.01 -20.72
CA GLU A 102 8.94 5.09 -21.29
C GLU A 102 8.02 3.96 -20.77
N ILE A 103 8.56 2.74 -20.73
CA ILE A 103 7.83 1.51 -20.38
C ILE A 103 8.52 0.82 -19.19
N ILE A 104 7.71 0.24 -18.30
CA ILE A 104 8.20 -0.65 -17.24
C ILE A 104 8.38 -2.05 -17.83
N ASP A 105 9.61 -2.54 -17.78
CA ASP A 105 9.96 -3.88 -18.30
C ASP A 105 9.28 -5.01 -17.49
N PRO A 106 9.22 -6.25 -18.03
CA PRO A 106 8.53 -7.36 -17.37
C PRO A 106 9.04 -7.67 -15.95
N ALA A 107 10.34 -7.53 -15.69
CA ALA A 107 10.92 -7.78 -14.37
C ALA A 107 10.47 -6.70 -13.37
N GLY A 108 10.48 -5.43 -13.80
CA GLY A 108 9.94 -4.31 -13.04
C GLY A 108 8.46 -4.51 -12.72
N LYS A 109 7.64 -4.90 -13.71
CA LYS A 109 6.22 -5.19 -13.49
C LYS A 109 6.00 -6.28 -12.45
N ALA A 110 6.74 -7.39 -12.52
CA ALA A 110 6.62 -8.48 -11.57
C ALA A 110 6.92 -8.04 -10.12
N ASN A 111 7.93 -7.18 -9.93
CA ASN A 111 8.27 -6.62 -8.62
C ASN A 111 7.22 -5.61 -8.12
N PHE A 112 6.71 -4.75 -9.00
CA PHE A 112 5.60 -3.86 -8.65
C PHE A 112 4.35 -4.64 -8.23
N PHE A 113 3.94 -5.67 -8.98
CA PHE A 113 2.78 -6.51 -8.62
C PHE A 113 2.93 -7.12 -7.23
N LYS A 114 4.11 -7.65 -6.92
CA LYS A 114 4.41 -8.23 -5.62
C LYS A 114 4.28 -7.21 -4.49
N ALA A 115 4.89 -6.04 -4.64
CA ALA A 115 4.84 -4.98 -3.64
C ALA A 115 3.43 -4.40 -3.46
N ILE A 116 2.69 -4.22 -4.57
CA ILE A 116 1.29 -3.79 -4.56
C ILE A 116 0.42 -4.80 -3.80
N GLY A 117 0.63 -6.11 -4.03
CA GLY A 117 -0.10 -7.16 -3.31
C GLY A 117 0.12 -7.12 -1.80
N VAL A 118 1.37 -6.93 -1.36
CA VAL A 118 1.68 -6.76 0.06
C VAL A 118 1.04 -5.49 0.63
N ALA A 119 1.14 -4.37 -0.10
CA ALA A 119 0.53 -3.10 0.34
C ALA A 119 -0.99 -3.21 0.49
N SER A 120 -1.67 -3.88 -0.44
CA SER A 120 -3.12 -4.15 -0.38
C SER A 120 -3.47 -4.93 0.88
N GLN A 121 -2.74 -6.01 1.18
CA GLN A 121 -2.95 -6.79 2.40
C GLN A 121 -2.76 -5.96 3.68
N VAL A 122 -1.78 -5.04 3.71
CA VAL A 122 -1.56 -4.14 4.85
C VAL A 122 -2.73 -3.15 5.01
N PHE A 123 -3.21 -2.55 3.92
CA PHE A 123 -4.39 -1.66 3.98
C PHE A 123 -5.66 -2.39 4.45
N ASN A 124 -5.89 -3.61 3.96
CA ASN A 124 -7.01 -4.45 4.41
C ASN A 124 -6.90 -4.80 5.90
N THR A 125 -5.68 -5.04 6.38
CA THR A 125 -5.42 -5.29 7.82
C THR A 125 -5.72 -4.06 8.66
N LEU A 126 -5.23 -2.88 8.25
CA LEU A 126 -5.50 -1.62 8.94
C LEU A 126 -7.00 -1.28 8.97
N THR A 127 -7.73 -1.66 7.92
CA THR A 127 -9.18 -1.49 7.83
C THR A 127 -9.90 -2.29 8.94
N GLU A 128 -9.62 -3.58 9.08
CA GLU A 128 -10.23 -4.42 10.13
C GLU A 128 -9.81 -4.01 11.55
N VAL A 129 -8.62 -3.41 11.72
CA VAL A 129 -8.13 -2.90 13.00
C VAL A 129 -8.96 -1.70 13.51
N ILE A 130 -9.64 -0.97 12.63
CA ILE A 130 -10.42 0.24 12.98
C ILE A 130 -11.93 0.13 12.77
N GLN A 131 -12.40 -0.77 11.90
CA GLN A 131 -13.82 -0.97 11.62
C GLN A 131 -14.60 -1.51 12.83
N GLY A 132 -15.91 -1.26 12.87
CA GLY A 132 -16.74 -1.52 14.04
C GLY A 132 -16.37 -0.57 15.17
N PRO A 133 -16.54 0.74 14.91
CA PRO A 133 -15.55 1.79 15.11
C PRO A 133 -14.71 1.62 16.38
N CYS A 134 -13.42 1.34 16.21
CA CYS A 134 -12.44 1.31 17.29
C CYS A 134 -11.78 2.69 17.45
N THR A 135 -12.40 3.56 18.24
CA THR A 135 -12.01 4.98 18.40
C THR A 135 -10.57 5.16 18.86
N LEU A 136 -10.10 4.25 19.69
CA LEU A 136 -8.76 4.27 20.28
C LEU A 136 -7.67 3.87 19.27
N ASN A 137 -7.97 2.95 18.35
CA ASN A 137 -7.08 2.63 17.23
C ASN A 137 -7.12 3.72 16.17
N GLN A 138 -8.29 4.29 15.87
CA GLN A 138 -8.41 5.47 15.02
C GLN A 138 -7.50 6.60 15.54
N GLN A 139 -7.63 7.00 16.81
CA GLN A 139 -6.76 8.03 17.41
C GLN A 139 -5.27 7.68 17.35
N ALA A 140 -4.89 6.41 17.56
CA ALA A 140 -3.51 5.98 17.42
C ALA A 140 -2.99 6.19 15.98
N LEU A 141 -3.80 5.83 14.98
CA LEU A 141 -3.47 6.05 13.57
C LEU A 141 -3.40 7.55 13.20
N ALA A 142 -4.29 8.39 13.74
CA ALA A 142 -4.27 9.85 13.50
C ALA A 142 -2.93 10.50 13.85
N HIS A 143 -2.37 10.10 14.99
CA HIS A 143 -1.13 10.66 15.54
C HIS A 143 0.12 9.88 15.09
N SER A 144 -0.05 8.89 14.22
CA SER A 144 1.04 8.11 13.65
C SER A 144 1.55 8.72 12.34
N ARG A 145 2.55 8.07 11.74
CA ARG A 145 3.11 8.41 10.42
C ARG A 145 2.27 7.87 9.25
N LEU A 146 1.03 7.43 9.49
CA LEU A 146 0.13 6.92 8.45
C LEU A 146 -0.06 7.95 7.32
N TRP A 147 -0.17 9.23 7.66
CA TRP A 147 -0.42 10.29 6.67
C TRP A 147 0.78 10.54 5.76
N ASP A 148 2.01 10.29 6.24
CA ASP A 148 3.21 10.34 5.40
C ASP A 148 3.12 9.26 4.29
N ALA A 149 2.78 8.03 4.68
CA ALA A 149 2.62 6.91 3.75
C ALA A 149 1.46 7.16 2.77
N VAL A 150 0.30 7.59 3.27
CA VAL A 150 -0.87 7.91 2.44
C VAL A 150 -0.55 9.01 1.43
N GLY A 151 0.16 10.06 1.84
CA GLY A 151 0.62 11.13 0.95
C GLY A 151 1.53 10.61 -0.17
N GLY A 152 2.46 9.72 0.17
CA GLY A 152 3.34 9.06 -0.80
C GLY A 152 2.58 8.17 -1.79
N PHE A 153 1.64 7.35 -1.32
CA PHE A 153 0.80 6.53 -2.21
C PHE A 153 -0.06 7.37 -3.15
N LEU A 154 -0.63 8.49 -2.67
CA LEU A 154 -1.42 9.37 -3.52
C LEU A 154 -0.57 10.01 -4.64
N PHE A 155 0.67 10.41 -4.33
CA PHE A 155 1.63 10.87 -5.34
C PHE A 155 1.99 9.77 -6.33
N LEU A 156 2.24 8.55 -5.84
CA LEU A 156 2.53 7.39 -6.68
C LEU A 156 1.37 7.12 -7.65
N PHE A 157 0.14 7.07 -7.15
CA PHE A 157 -1.05 6.83 -7.94
C PHE A 157 -1.21 7.88 -9.04
N SER A 158 -0.96 9.16 -8.74
CA SER A 158 -1.13 10.20 -9.75
C SER A 158 -0.22 10.04 -10.96
N HIS A 159 1.06 9.76 -10.71
CA HIS A 159 2.04 9.71 -11.78
C HIS A 159 2.07 8.36 -12.48
N MET A 160 1.92 7.26 -11.73
CA MET A 160 1.88 5.92 -12.32
C MET A 160 0.64 5.72 -13.17
N GLN A 161 -0.54 6.25 -12.78
CA GLN A 161 -1.72 6.14 -13.64
C GLN A 161 -1.54 6.87 -14.97
N GLU A 162 -1.00 8.09 -14.94
CA GLU A 162 -0.70 8.83 -16.16
C GLU A 162 0.29 8.07 -17.05
N LYS A 163 1.37 7.55 -16.47
CA LYS A 163 2.40 6.78 -17.19
C LYS A 163 1.84 5.49 -17.81
N LEU A 164 1.18 4.65 -17.00
CA LEU A 164 0.72 3.32 -17.40
C LEU A 164 -0.44 3.38 -18.41
N SER A 165 -1.27 4.43 -18.36
CA SER A 165 -2.38 4.60 -19.32
C SER A 165 -1.94 4.81 -20.77
N LYS A 166 -0.68 5.19 -21.00
CA LYS A 166 -0.14 5.51 -22.35
C LYS A 166 0.12 4.26 -23.19
N HIS A 167 0.29 3.09 -22.57
CA HIS A 167 0.65 1.85 -23.26
C HIS A 167 -0.26 0.69 -22.87
N SER A 168 -0.87 0.02 -23.86
CA SER A 168 -1.78 -1.12 -23.64
C SER A 168 -1.12 -2.31 -22.93
N SER A 169 0.20 -2.47 -23.08
CA SER A 169 0.99 -3.52 -22.42
C SER A 169 1.15 -3.33 -20.91
N GLN A 170 0.72 -2.19 -20.36
CA GLN A 170 0.83 -1.82 -18.94
C GLN A 170 -0.53 -1.81 -18.21
N VAL A 171 -1.62 -2.16 -18.90
CA VAL A 171 -3.00 -2.06 -18.39
C VAL A 171 -3.25 -3.00 -17.21
N ASP A 172 -2.61 -4.16 -17.18
CA ASP A 172 -2.63 -5.09 -16.05
C ASP A 172 -2.06 -4.46 -14.78
N LEU A 173 -0.89 -3.81 -14.86
CA LEU A 173 -0.30 -3.12 -13.72
C LEU A 173 -1.13 -1.90 -13.29
N LEU A 174 -1.71 -1.19 -14.25
CA LEU A 174 -2.64 -0.09 -13.97
C LEU A 174 -3.86 -0.58 -13.17
N LYS A 175 -4.44 -1.74 -13.54
CA LYS A 175 -5.59 -2.31 -12.82
C LYS A 175 -5.24 -2.64 -11.38
N GLU A 176 -4.10 -3.28 -11.12
CA GLU A 176 -3.68 -3.59 -9.75
C GLU A 176 -3.38 -2.33 -8.93
N LEU A 177 -2.82 -1.29 -9.55
CA LEU A 177 -2.64 0.00 -8.89
C LEU A 177 -3.98 0.65 -8.49
N LEU A 178 -5.00 0.55 -9.35
CA LEU A 178 -6.35 1.05 -9.04
C LEU A 178 -7.04 0.24 -7.95
N ASN A 179 -6.83 -1.08 -7.90
CA ASN A 179 -7.30 -1.92 -6.80
C ASN A 179 -6.66 -1.51 -5.47
N LEU A 180 -5.35 -1.28 -5.46
CA LEU A 180 -4.65 -0.77 -4.27
C LEU A 180 -5.18 0.60 -3.83
N GLN A 181 -5.44 1.51 -4.78
CA GLN A 181 -6.03 2.80 -4.48
C GLN A 181 -7.41 2.66 -3.83
N LYS A 182 -8.24 1.71 -4.31
CA LYS A 182 -9.54 1.40 -3.71
C LYS A 182 -9.37 0.93 -2.26
N ASP A 183 -8.47 -0.01 -1.98
CA ASP A 183 -8.25 -0.54 -0.62
C ASP A 183 -7.80 0.56 0.35
N MET A 184 -6.89 1.43 -0.09
CA MET A 184 -6.47 2.60 0.69
C MET A 184 -7.64 3.55 0.97
N ILE A 185 -8.49 3.84 -0.02
CA ILE A 185 -9.67 4.69 0.16
C ILE A 185 -10.67 4.04 1.12
N THR A 186 -10.85 2.72 1.05
CA THR A 186 -11.72 1.99 2.00
C THR A 186 -11.21 2.13 3.44
N MET A 187 -9.91 1.93 3.68
CA MET A 187 -9.30 2.16 4.99
C MET A 187 -9.53 3.60 5.47
N MET A 188 -9.31 4.58 4.59
CA MET A 188 -9.54 6.00 4.85
C MET A 188 -11.00 6.33 5.18
N LEU A 189 -11.98 5.67 4.55
CA LEU A 189 -13.39 5.83 4.87
C LEU A 189 -13.73 5.22 6.24
N SER A 190 -13.13 4.08 6.60
CA SER A 190 -13.33 3.46 7.91
C SER A 190 -12.74 4.28 9.07
N MET A 191 -11.75 5.14 8.81
CA MET A 191 -11.28 6.14 9.77
C MET A 191 -12.33 7.21 10.11
N LEU A 192 -13.37 7.38 9.28
CA LEU A 192 -14.44 8.36 9.48
C LEU A 192 -15.67 7.78 10.18
N GLU A 193 -15.72 6.46 10.38
CA GLU A 193 -16.78 5.78 11.10
C GLU A 193 -16.81 6.20 12.58
N GLY A 194 -18.01 6.30 13.17
CA GLY A 194 -18.18 6.48 14.62
C GLY A 194 -18.14 7.93 15.13
N ASN A 195 -17.96 8.96 14.28
CA ASN A 195 -18.11 10.38 14.65
C ASN A 195 -17.19 10.93 15.77
N VAL A 196 -16.07 10.28 16.13
CA VAL A 196 -15.37 10.61 17.39
C VAL A 196 -14.27 11.67 17.27
N VAL A 197 -13.84 12.08 16.07
CA VAL A 197 -12.73 13.05 15.99
C VAL A 197 -13.00 14.14 14.95
N ASN A 198 -13.60 15.25 15.40
CA ASN A 198 -13.73 16.46 14.58
C ASN A 198 -12.36 16.97 14.10
N GLU A 199 -11.31 16.86 14.93
CA GLU A 199 -9.93 17.22 14.55
C GLU A 199 -9.37 16.31 13.45
N MET A 200 -9.69 15.01 13.48
CA MET A 200 -9.26 14.05 12.46
C MET A 200 -10.02 14.22 11.17
N LYS A 201 -11.31 14.59 11.21
CA LYS A 201 -12.06 14.99 10.01
C LYS A 201 -11.42 16.19 9.35
N TRP A 202 -10.95 17.19 10.12
CA TRP A 202 -10.23 18.34 9.56
C TRP A 202 -8.84 18.00 9.07
N THR A 203 -8.06 17.17 9.76
CA THR A 203 -6.73 16.73 9.29
C THR A 203 -6.84 15.83 8.06
N PHE A 204 -7.80 14.90 8.05
CA PHE A 204 -8.17 14.08 6.91
C PHE A 204 -8.63 14.95 5.75
N PHE A 205 -9.58 15.86 5.99
CA PHE A 205 -10.09 16.76 4.96
C PHE A 205 -8.99 17.71 4.48
N TRP A 206 -8.12 18.23 5.33
CA TRP A 206 -7.01 19.10 4.94
C TRP A 206 -5.96 18.36 4.11
N HIS A 207 -5.57 17.14 4.49
CA HIS A 207 -4.66 16.31 3.70
C HIS A 207 -5.34 15.81 2.42
N ALA A 208 -6.57 15.32 2.47
CA ALA A 208 -7.35 14.92 1.30
C ALA A 208 -7.63 16.11 0.36
N VAL A 209 -7.83 17.33 0.87
CA VAL A 209 -8.00 18.56 0.10
C VAL A 209 -6.69 19.03 -0.52
N ASN A 210 -5.57 19.03 0.22
CA ASN A 210 -4.24 19.35 -0.33
C ASN A 210 -3.77 18.33 -1.37
N VAL A 211 -4.12 17.07 -1.17
CA VAL A 211 -3.93 16.01 -2.15
C VAL A 211 -4.86 16.25 -3.33
N THR A 212 -6.16 16.52 -3.15
CA THR A 212 -7.06 16.76 -4.28
C THR A 212 -6.80 18.08 -5.01
N THR A 213 -6.20 19.13 -4.44
CA THR A 213 -5.77 20.29 -5.25
C THR A 213 -4.63 19.96 -6.21
N LYS A 214 -3.76 18.99 -5.89
CA LYS A 214 -2.76 18.44 -6.83
C LYS A 214 -3.28 17.26 -7.67
N ALA A 215 -4.20 16.46 -7.12
CA ALA A 215 -4.76 15.25 -7.70
C ALA A 215 -6.13 15.44 -8.38
N LYS A 216 -6.65 16.67 -8.45
CA LYS A 216 -7.90 17.02 -9.16
C LYS A 216 -7.85 16.58 -10.61
N LEU A 217 -6.68 16.66 -11.24
CA LEU A 217 -6.48 16.17 -12.58
C LEU A 217 -6.46 14.64 -12.61
N THR A 218 -5.79 13.99 -11.65
CA THR A 218 -5.70 12.53 -11.60
C THR A 218 -7.02 11.86 -11.26
N MET A 219 -7.71 12.23 -10.18
CA MET A 219 -9.02 11.63 -9.85
C MET A 219 -10.05 11.86 -10.96
N ALA A 220 -10.02 13.02 -11.63
CA ALA A 220 -10.85 13.28 -12.79
C ALA A 220 -10.45 12.38 -13.98
N ILE A 221 -9.15 12.20 -14.24
CA ILE A 221 -8.64 11.28 -15.27
C ILE A 221 -8.98 9.83 -14.93
N SER A 222 -8.85 9.37 -13.68
CA SER A 222 -9.22 8.02 -13.25
C SER A 222 -10.72 7.77 -13.44
N LEU A 223 -11.58 8.75 -13.10
CA LEU A 223 -13.01 8.68 -13.40
C LEU A 223 -13.28 8.67 -14.91
N ILE A 224 -12.61 9.51 -15.70
CA ILE A 224 -12.79 9.58 -17.16
C ILE A 224 -12.30 8.29 -17.86
N VAL A 225 -11.16 7.73 -17.44
CA VAL A 225 -10.61 6.46 -17.95
C VAL A 225 -11.53 5.29 -17.57
N PHE A 226 -12.01 5.25 -16.32
CA PHE A 226 -12.98 4.26 -15.88
C PHE A 226 -14.30 4.36 -16.68
N MET A 227 -14.83 5.56 -16.89
CA MET A 227 -16.05 5.80 -17.67
C MET A 227 -15.88 5.53 -19.17
N SER A 228 -14.69 5.75 -19.74
CA SER A 228 -14.40 5.46 -21.16
C SER A 228 -14.21 3.97 -21.44
N HIS A 229 -13.64 3.21 -20.50
CA HIS A 229 -13.55 1.74 -20.60
C HIS A 229 -14.91 1.04 -20.40
N GLN A 230 -15.76 1.56 -19.50
CA GLN A 230 -17.14 1.10 -19.34
C GLN A 230 -17.97 1.32 -20.62
N LYS A 231 -17.83 2.48 -21.29
CA LYS A 231 -18.52 2.73 -22.57
C LYS A 231 -18.07 1.82 -23.71
N ARG A 232 -16.82 1.35 -23.74
CA ARG A 232 -16.34 0.41 -24.77
C ARG A 232 -16.83 -1.03 -24.56
N SER A 233 -17.15 -1.43 -23.34
CA SER A 233 -17.60 -2.81 -23.03
C SER A 233 -19.11 -3.01 -23.21
N VAL A 234 -19.87 -1.94 -23.48
CA VAL A 234 -21.34 -1.99 -23.72
C VAL A 234 -21.66 -1.84 -25.23
N LEU A 235 -20.65 -1.72 -26.08
CA LEU A 235 -20.77 -1.49 -27.53
C LEU A 235 -20.19 -2.63 -28.40
N ILE A 236 -19.98 -3.81 -27.82
CA ILE A 236 -19.74 -5.10 -28.49
C ILE A 236 -20.76 -6.08 -27.94
#